data_AF-K1T463-F1
#
_entry.id   AF-K1T463-F1
#
_cell.length_a   1.000
_cell.length_b   1.000
_cell.length_c   1.000
_cell.angle_alpha   90.00
_cell.angle_beta   90.00
_cell.angle_gamma   90.00
#
_symmetry.space_group_name_H-M   'P 1'
#
loop_
_entity.id
_entity.type
_entity.pdbx_description
1 polymer ?
#
loop_
_entity_poly.entity_id
_entity_poly.type
_entity_poly.pdbx_seq_one_letter_code
_entity_poly.pdbx_strand_id
1 'polypeptide(L)'
;MPSITVRYRKSLQPRLSPETAEEVAKTTSRIYDILHANGIIRIDYIISKDKDGKDKVNMLEINTTPGMTVTSFIPQQVRAAGLDIKDVLSEIVENQF
;
A
#
# COMPACT_ATOMS: atom_id res chain seq x y z
N MET A 1 15.68 -5.61 2.07
CA MET A 1 14.86 -5.56 0.84
C MET A 1 14.01 -4.31 0.90
N PRO A 2 13.74 -3.62 -0.23
CA PRO A 2 12.80 -2.51 -0.25
C PRO A 2 11.40 -3.04 0.04
N SER A 3 10.80 -2.64 1.16
CA SER A 3 9.43 -3.03 1.48
C SER A 3 8.49 -2.39 0.45
N ILE A 4 7.81 -3.24 -0.34
CA ILE A 4 6.83 -2.79 -1.34
C ILE A 4 5.70 -2.10 -0.58
N THR A 5 5.78 -0.77 -0.51
CA THR A 5 5.06 0.02 0.48
C THR A 5 3.61 0.23 0.04
N VAL A 6 2.79 -0.73 0.44
CA VAL A 6 1.35 -0.77 0.14
C VAL A 6 0.66 0.49 0.66
N ARG A 7 0.26 1.36 -0.27
CA ARG A 7 -0.55 2.55 0.02
C ARG A 7 -1.92 2.46 -0.65
N TYR A 8 -2.86 3.02 0.07
CA TYR A 8 -4.29 2.70 0.07
C TYR A 8 -5.05 3.56 -0.95
N ARG A 9 -6.22 3.06 -1.41
CA ARG A 9 -7.22 3.64 -2.31
C ARG A 9 -7.07 5.12 -2.76
N LYS A 10 -7.29 5.31 -4.07
CA LYS A 10 -7.72 6.54 -4.80
C LYS A 10 -6.60 7.27 -5.58
N SER A 11 -6.80 7.27 -6.91
CA SER A 11 -6.17 8.10 -7.96
C SER A 11 -5.08 9.09 -7.55
N LEU A 12 -3.84 8.84 -8.00
CA LEU A 12 -2.66 9.74 -8.00
C LEU A 12 -2.58 10.73 -6.83
N GLN A 13 -1.90 10.33 -5.76
CA GLN A 13 -1.51 11.17 -4.62
C GLN A 13 -2.69 11.82 -3.85
N PRO A 14 -3.25 11.13 -2.83
CA PRO A 14 -4.09 11.81 -1.83
C PRO A 14 -3.27 12.88 -1.09
N ARG A 15 -3.87 14.05 -0.89
CA ARG A 15 -3.25 15.19 -0.16
C ARG A 15 -3.27 14.97 1.35
N LEU A 16 -2.54 13.96 1.81
CA LEU A 16 -2.31 13.69 3.24
C LEU A 16 -1.32 14.70 3.83
N SER A 17 -1.37 14.91 5.14
CA SER A 17 -0.22 15.52 5.83
C SER A 17 0.99 14.57 5.81
N PRO A 18 2.22 15.06 5.97
CA PRO A 18 3.40 14.20 6.10
C PRO A 18 3.30 13.22 7.28
N GLU A 19 2.70 13.66 8.39
CA GLU A 19 2.45 12.85 9.60
C GLU A 19 1.49 11.69 9.32
N THR A 20 0.31 11.97 8.75
CA THR A 20 -0.67 10.93 8.37
C THR A 20 -0.09 9.99 7.31
N ALA A 21 0.74 10.50 6.39
CA ALA A 21 1.44 9.66 5.42
C ALA A 21 2.49 8.75 6.10
N GLU A 22 3.19 9.20 7.13
CA GLU A 22 4.16 8.39 7.88
C GLU A 22 3.46 7.32 8.73
N GLU A 23 2.38 7.68 9.44
CA GLU A 23 1.54 6.75 10.21
C GLU A 23 1.01 5.61 9.33
N VAL A 24 0.50 5.93 8.15
CA VAL A 24 0.04 4.95 7.15
C VAL A 24 1.16 3.97 6.75
N ALA A 25 2.39 4.43 6.54
CA ALA A 25 3.50 3.54 6.16
C ALA A 25 3.94 2.64 7.31
N LYS A 26 4.09 3.20 8.52
CA LYS A 26 4.42 2.44 9.74
C LYS A 26 3.37 1.36 10.02
N THR A 27 2.10 1.70 9.86
CA THR A 27 0.96 0.78 10.05
C THR A 27 0.94 -0.32 8.98
N THR A 28 1.14 0.03 7.70
CA THR A 28 1.26 -0.96 6.61
C THR A 28 2.39 -1.95 6.87
N SER A 29 3.60 -1.47 7.20
CA SER A 29 4.76 -2.36 7.44
C SER A 29 4.45 -3.32 8.57
N ARG A 30 3.99 -2.81 9.72
CA ARG A 30 3.64 -3.64 10.88
C ARG A 30 2.56 -4.68 10.57
N ILE A 31 1.58 -4.37 9.72
CA ILE A 31 0.56 -5.33 9.29
C ILE A 31 1.17 -6.42 8.41
N TYR A 32 2.05 -6.04 7.48
CA TYR A 32 2.77 -6.98 6.61
C TYR A 32 3.62 -7.96 7.45
N ASP A 33 4.34 -7.44 8.45
CA ASP A 33 5.15 -8.22 9.39
C ASP A 33 4.30 -9.19 10.23
N ILE A 34 3.19 -8.71 10.81
CA ILE A 34 2.27 -9.48 11.66
C ILE A 34 1.58 -10.62 10.90
N LEU A 35 1.21 -10.40 9.64
CA LEU A 35 0.58 -11.42 8.80
C LEU A 35 1.60 -12.41 8.20
N HIS A 36 2.90 -12.19 8.39
CA HIS A 36 3.97 -12.86 7.65
C HIS A 36 3.69 -12.83 6.14
N ALA A 37 3.24 -11.66 5.65
CA ALA A 37 2.82 -11.47 4.28
C ALA A 37 4.00 -11.60 3.31
N ASN A 38 3.70 -12.01 2.08
CA ASN A 38 4.68 -12.16 1.02
C ASN A 38 4.08 -11.69 -0.32
N GLY A 39 4.92 -11.17 -1.22
CA GLY A 39 4.50 -10.52 -2.46
C GLY A 39 3.73 -9.20 -2.23
N ILE A 40 2.66 -8.98 -3.01
CA ILE A 40 1.88 -7.73 -2.97
C ILE A 40 0.53 -7.99 -2.29
N ILE A 41 0.32 -7.34 -1.15
CA ILE A 41 -1.02 -7.17 -0.57
C ILE A 41 -1.57 -5.78 -0.92
N ARG A 42 -2.89 -5.56 -0.84
CA ARG A 42 -3.51 -4.22 -0.86
C ARG A 42 -4.30 -3.98 0.42
N ILE A 43 -3.78 -3.11 1.26
CA ILE A 43 -4.52 -2.49 2.36
C ILE A 43 -5.12 -1.19 1.78
N ASP A 44 -6.45 -1.07 1.71
CA ASP A 44 -7.17 0.20 1.44
C ASP A 44 -7.55 0.93 2.88
N TYR A 45 -7.00 2.93 3.95
CA TYR A 45 -7.06 3.73 5.23
C TYR A 45 -8.10 4.84 5.10
N ILE A 46 -9.26 4.64 5.72
CA ILE A 46 -10.26 5.68 5.86
C ILE A 46 -9.79 6.63 6.96
N ILE A 47 -9.27 7.77 6.52
CA ILE A 47 -8.85 8.86 7.40
C ILE A 47 -10.11 9.54 7.90
N SER A 48 -10.39 9.40 9.20
CA SER A 48 -11.43 10.16 9.88
C SER A 48 -10.79 11.33 10.63
N LYS A 49 -11.62 12.21 11.20
CA LYS A 49 -11.17 13.11 12.26
C LYS A 49 -11.42 12.50 13.64
N ASP A 50 -10.56 12.81 14.60
CA ASP A 50 -10.82 12.53 16.02
C ASP A 50 -11.58 13.69 16.68
N LYS A 51 -11.67 13.69 18.03
CA LYS A 51 -12.37 14.74 18.80
C LYS A 51 -11.66 16.09 18.76
N ASP A 52 -10.35 16.10 18.51
CA ASP A 52 -9.49 17.29 18.51
C ASP A 52 -9.23 17.80 17.08
N GLY A 53 -9.87 17.19 16.06
CA GLY A 53 -9.73 17.56 14.65
C GLY A 53 -8.47 17.00 13.98
N LYS A 54 -7.72 16.12 14.63
CA LYS A 54 -6.55 15.44 14.05
C LYS A 54 -6.99 14.34 13.09
N ASP A 55 -6.13 14.02 12.13
CA ASP A 55 -6.34 12.84 11.29
C ASP A 55 -6.22 11.58 12.15
N LYS A 56 -7.11 10.61 11.90
CA LYS A 56 -7.05 9.28 12.50
C LYS A 56 -7.10 8.25 11.40
N VAL A 57 -6.03 7.44 11.30
CA VAL A 57 -5.96 6.30 10.40
C VAL A 57 -6.83 5.16 10.93
N ASN A 58 -7.80 4.68 10.12
CA ASN A 58 -8.59 3.48 10.44
C ASN A 58 -8.43 2.45 9.31
N MET A 59 -8.18 1.18 9.65
CA MET A 59 -8.11 0.08 8.68
C MET A 59 -9.52 -0.44 8.34
N LEU A 60 -9.74 -0.87 7.09
CA LEU A 60 -11.00 -1.50 6.64
C LEU A 60 -10.75 -2.93 6.16
N GLU A 61 -9.87 -3.12 5.17
CA GLU A 61 -9.62 -4.42 4.54
C GLU A 61 -8.14 -4.65 4.21
N ILE A 62 -7.77 -5.93 4.10
CA ILE A 62 -6.46 -6.40 3.64
C ILE A 62 -6.71 -7.42 2.54
N ASN A 63 -6.29 -7.11 1.32
CA ASN A 63 -6.43 -7.98 0.16
C ASN A 63 -5.08 -8.69 -0.05
N THR A 64 -5.00 -9.99 0.23
CA THR A 64 -3.78 -10.78 -0.04
C THR A 64 -3.58 -11.11 -1.52
N THR A 65 -4.66 -11.04 -2.31
CA THR A 65 -4.64 -11.22 -3.77
C THR A 65 -5.27 -10.01 -4.48
N PRO A 66 -4.55 -8.89 -4.67
CA PRO A 66 -5.08 -7.71 -5.31
C PRO A 66 -5.29 -7.91 -6.82
N GLY A 67 -6.15 -7.06 -7.43
CA GLY A 67 -6.34 -7.04 -8.87
C GLY A 67 -5.07 -6.58 -9.62
N MET A 68 -4.72 -7.29 -10.70
CA MET A 68 -3.50 -7.08 -11.49
C MET A 68 -3.77 -6.68 -12.96
N THR A 69 -5.01 -6.29 -13.29
CA THR A 69 -5.31 -5.73 -14.63
C THR A 69 -4.74 -4.31 -14.77
N VAL A 70 -4.57 -3.81 -15.99
CA VAL A 70 -4.17 -2.41 -16.25
C VAL A 70 -5.12 -1.39 -15.59
N THR A 71 -6.39 -1.75 -15.41
CA THR A 71 -7.42 -0.96 -14.73
C THR A 71 -7.42 -1.09 -13.20
N SER A 72 -6.58 -1.96 -12.63
CA SER A 72 -6.44 -2.16 -11.18
C SER A 72 -5.45 -1.19 -10.53
N PHE A 73 -5.57 -0.96 -9.22
CA PHE A 73 -4.73 0.01 -8.50
C PHE A 73 -3.24 -0.34 -8.50
N ILE A 74 -2.86 -1.61 -8.32
CA ILE A 74 -1.44 -2.00 -8.20
C ILE A 74 -0.65 -1.65 -9.49
N PRO A 75 -1.05 -2.09 -10.71
CA PRO A 75 -0.33 -1.70 -11.93
C PRO A 75 -0.39 -0.20 -12.28
N GLN A 76 -1.39 0.53 -11.76
CA GLN A 76 -1.43 2.00 -11.90
C GLN A 76 -0.44 2.69 -10.94
N GLN A 77 -0.32 2.21 -9.71
CA GLN A 77 0.61 2.75 -8.71
C GLN A 77 2.06 2.49 -9.10
N VAL A 78 2.40 1.28 -9.55
CA VAL A 78 3.74 0.92 -10.04
C VAL A 78 4.14 1.80 -11.22
N ARG A 79 3.25 1.97 -12.22
CA ARG A 79 3.46 2.88 -13.36
C ARG A 79 3.60 4.35 -12.93
N ALA A 80 2.81 4.81 -11.95
CA ALA A 80 2.90 6.17 -11.41
C ALA A 80 4.17 6.42 -10.59
N ALA A 81 4.86 5.37 -10.14
CA ALA A 81 6.20 5.43 -9.56
C ALA A 81 7.33 5.38 -10.61
N GLY A 82 7.00 5.27 -11.90
CA GLY A 82 7.99 5.16 -12.99
C GLY A 82 8.57 3.76 -13.19
N LEU A 83 7.95 2.73 -12.59
CA LEU A 83 8.38 1.33 -12.65
C LEU A 83 7.52 0.52 -13.63
N ASP A 84 8.04 -0.58 -14.17
CA ASP A 84 7.24 -1.57 -14.88
C ASP A 84 6.69 -2.64 -13.92
N ILE A 85 5.48 -3.13 -14.19
CA ILE A 85 4.81 -4.15 -13.38
C ILE A 85 5.42 -5.54 -13.53
N LYS A 86 6.01 -5.84 -14.69
CA LYS A 86 6.73 -7.10 -14.93
C LYS A 86 7.96 -7.19 -14.04
N ASP A 87 8.75 -6.13 -13.97
CA ASP A 87 10.02 -6.13 -13.24
C ASP A 87 9.78 -6.26 -11.72
N VAL A 88 8.78 -5.54 -11.18
CA VAL A 88 8.33 -5.71 -9.78
C VAL A 88 7.86 -7.13 -9.49
N LEU A 89 7.14 -7.77 -10.42
CA LEU A 89 6.70 -9.17 -10.26
C LEU A 89 7.86 -10.17 -10.39
N SER A 90 8.84 -9.91 -11.24
CA SER A 90 10.09 -10.69 -11.33
C SER A 90 10.86 -10.62 -10.01
N GLU A 91 11.10 -9.42 -9.46
CA GLU A 91 11.77 -9.26 -8.16
C GLU A 91 11.05 -10.05 -7.06
N ILE A 92 9.72 -10.01 -7.00
CA ILE A 92 8.95 -10.78 -6.01
C ILE A 92 9.19 -12.27 -6.15
N VAL A 93 9.08 -12.82 -7.37
CA VAL A 93 9.20 -14.26 -7.64
C VAL A 93 10.64 -14.76 -7.41
N GLU A 94 11.64 -13.97 -7.82
CA GLU A 94 13.05 -14.31 -7.65
C GLU A 94 13.49 -14.29 -6.18
N ASN A 95 12.84 -13.49 -5.32
CA ASN A 95 13.08 -13.48 -3.87
C ASN A 95 12.19 -14.48 -3.08
N GLN A 96 11.55 -15.47 -3.74
CA GLN A 96 10.81 -16.56 -3.05
C GLN A 96 11.65 -17.82 -2.75
N PHE A 97 12.85 -17.93 -3.32
CA PHE A 97 13.65 -19.16 -3.39
C PHE A 97 15.10 -18.97 -2.95
#